data_AF-A0A6C2YS19-F1
#
_entry.id   AF-A0A6C2YS19-F1
#
_cell.length_a   1.000
_cell.length_b   1.000
_cell.length_c   1.000
_cell.angle_alpha   90.00
_cell.angle_beta   90.00
_cell.angle_gamma   90.00
#
_symmetry.space_group_name_H-M   'P 1'
#
loop_
_entity.id
_entity.type
_entity.pdbx_description
1 polymer ?
#
loop_
_entity_poly.entity_id
_entity_poly.type
_entity_poly.pdbx_seq_one_letter_code
_entity_poly.pdbx_strand_id
1 'polypeptide(L)'
;MPQLVDSLPLLQEPRLTLAELARQIPSQRPGKRTHIETLRRWCSKGIRLATGQRIRLESLRECGKLTSSLAAYHRFIAAQQPIAPLQPIVAAMPTPSQREREKQLARQKLDSLLNIPSHGHQTPQSRSTS
;
A
#
# COMPACT_ATOMS: atom_id res chain seq x y z
N MET A 1 -3.61 -13.73 36.96
CA MET A 1 -3.62 -13.55 35.49
C MET A 1 -4.35 -12.26 35.13
N PRO A 2 -3.66 -11.17 34.75
CA PRO A 2 -4.25 -10.15 33.91
C PRO A 2 -3.45 -10.05 32.60
N GLN A 3 -3.67 -10.98 31.69
CA GLN A 3 -3.17 -10.92 30.33
C GLN A 3 -4.27 -10.27 29.46
N LEU A 4 -4.42 -8.95 29.54
CA LEU A 4 -5.47 -8.23 28.78
C LEU A 4 -5.08 -6.82 28.31
N VAL A 5 -3.88 -6.33 28.65
CA VAL A 5 -3.43 -4.99 28.25
C VAL A 5 -2.60 -5.01 26.96
N ASP A 6 -1.96 -6.13 26.61
CA ASP A 6 -1.12 -6.23 25.41
C ASP A 6 -1.93 -6.36 24.11
N SER A 7 -3.25 -6.60 24.19
CA SER A 7 -4.12 -6.84 23.03
C SER A 7 -4.80 -5.57 22.48
N LEU A 8 -4.46 -4.38 22.98
CA LEU A 8 -5.02 -3.12 22.51
C LEU A 8 -3.96 -2.37 21.69
N PRO A 9 -4.01 -2.43 20.33
CA PRO A 9 -3.07 -1.72 19.46
C PRO A 9 -2.97 -0.22 19.78
N LEU A 10 -4.08 0.35 20.27
CA LEU A 10 -4.19 1.75 20.65
C LEU A 10 -3.26 2.18 21.80
N LEU A 11 -2.78 1.25 22.63
CA LEU A 11 -1.80 1.55 23.69
C LEU A 11 -0.39 1.72 23.13
N GLN A 12 -0.07 1.11 21.98
CA GLN A 12 1.24 1.11 21.35
C GLN A 12 1.42 2.25 20.32
N GLU A 13 0.34 2.98 20.00
CA GLU A 13 0.33 4.03 18.99
C GLU A 13 0.21 5.43 19.61
N PRO A 14 0.63 6.51 18.91
CA PRO A 14 0.40 7.88 19.35
C PRO A 14 -1.09 8.19 19.44
N ARG A 15 -1.53 8.57 20.63
CA ARG A 15 -2.94 8.91 20.91
C ARG A 15 -3.15 10.41 20.79
N LEU A 16 -4.30 10.73 20.23
CA LEU A 16 -4.80 12.07 19.99
C LEU A 16 -6.15 12.21 20.68
N THR A 17 -6.43 13.40 21.17
CA THR A 17 -7.80 13.77 21.53
C THR A 17 -8.68 13.77 20.28
N LEU A 18 -9.99 13.58 20.44
CA LEU A 18 -10.92 13.65 19.30
C LEU A 18 -10.84 15.01 18.57
N ALA A 19 -10.51 16.09 19.29
CA ALA A 19 -10.38 17.42 18.71
C ALA A 19 -9.14 17.55 17.80
N GLU A 20 -8.06 16.87 18.14
CA GLU A 20 -6.84 16.81 17.33
C GLU A 20 -7.04 15.89 16.13
N LEU A 21 -7.61 14.70 16.35
CA LEU A 21 -7.93 13.76 15.28
C LEU A 21 -8.86 14.39 14.22
N ALA A 22 -9.87 15.14 14.66
CA ALA A 22 -10.80 15.87 13.79
C ALA A 22 -10.11 16.86 12.82
N ARG A 23 -8.93 17.38 13.17
CA ARG A 23 -8.14 18.29 12.31
C ARG A 23 -7.30 17.55 11.28
N GLN A 24 -6.95 16.29 11.57
CA GLN A 24 -6.07 15.49 10.71
C GLN A 24 -6.84 14.67 9.67
N ILE A 25 -8.12 14.39 9.92
CA ILE A 25 -8.93 13.58 9.01
C ILE A 25 -9.69 14.43 7.99
N PRO A 26 -9.95 13.89 6.78
CA PRO A 26 -10.75 14.57 5.78
C PRO A 26 -12.16 14.84 6.29
N SER A 27 -12.75 15.90 5.74
CA SER A 27 -14.15 16.29 5.94
C SER A 27 -14.87 16.25 4.60
N GLN A 28 -16.17 15.94 4.64
CA GLN A 28 -17.02 15.98 3.46
C GLN A 28 -17.13 17.38 2.86
N ARG A 29 -17.11 18.43 3.70
CA ARG A 29 -17.26 19.82 3.25
C ARG A 29 -15.88 20.46 3.05
N PRO A 30 -15.58 21.01 1.86
CA PRO A 30 -14.30 21.64 1.60
C PRO A 30 -14.07 22.81 2.56
N GLY A 31 -12.83 22.96 3.03
CA GLY A 31 -12.44 24.01 3.98
C GLY A 31 -12.99 23.85 5.40
N LYS A 32 -13.75 22.79 5.71
CA LYS A 32 -14.20 22.49 7.07
C LYS A 32 -13.51 21.23 7.59
N ARG A 33 -13.34 21.17 8.91
CA ARG A 33 -12.86 19.99 9.64
C ARG A 33 -14.03 19.08 10.00
N THR A 34 -13.74 17.79 10.20
CA THR A 34 -14.74 16.84 10.70
C THR A 34 -15.20 17.27 12.09
N HIS A 35 -16.51 17.20 12.35
CA HIS A 35 -17.06 17.61 13.63
C HIS A 35 -16.70 16.58 14.72
N ILE A 36 -16.31 17.05 15.90
CA ILE A 36 -15.90 16.18 17.03
C ILE A 36 -17.01 15.21 17.42
N GLU A 37 -18.27 15.64 17.35
CA GLU A 37 -19.42 14.78 17.67
C GLU A 37 -19.56 13.60 16.69
N THR A 38 -19.08 13.75 15.45
CA THR A 38 -19.02 12.63 14.49
C THR A 38 -18.07 11.55 15.00
N LEU A 39 -16.86 11.95 15.45
CA LEU A 39 -15.90 11.03 16.03
C LEU A 39 -16.43 10.39 17.32
N ARG A 40 -17.02 11.19 18.21
CA ARG A 40 -17.63 10.66 19.46
C ARG A 40 -18.73 9.64 19.15
N ARG A 41 -19.54 9.88 18.11
CA ARG A 41 -20.55 8.92 17.63
C ARG A 41 -19.90 7.65 17.09
N TRP A 42 -18.82 7.73 16.33
CA TRP A 42 -18.11 6.54 15.84
C TRP A 42 -17.50 5.71 16.96
N CYS A 43 -16.97 6.33 18.00
CA CYS A 43 -16.47 5.62 19.18
C CYS A 43 -17.59 4.93 19.97
N SER A 44 -18.68 5.66 20.26
CA SER A 44 -19.74 5.17 21.15
C SER A 44 -20.78 4.28 20.44
N LYS A 45 -21.31 4.75 19.32
CA LYS A 45 -22.38 4.09 18.57
C LYS A 45 -21.84 3.28 17.39
N GLY A 46 -20.75 3.70 16.79
CA GLY A 46 -20.23 3.08 15.57
C GLY A 46 -21.07 3.38 14.33
N ILE A 47 -20.69 2.77 13.22
CA ILE A 47 -21.39 2.84 11.94
C ILE A 47 -21.87 1.43 11.58
N ARG A 48 -23.05 1.33 10.96
CA ARG A 48 -23.58 0.07 10.41
C ARG A 48 -23.13 -0.04 8.96
N LEU A 49 -22.47 -1.14 8.63
CA LEU A 49 -22.01 -1.49 7.29
C LEU A 49 -23.17 -2.04 6.45
N ALA A 50 -22.97 -2.09 5.13
CA ALA A 50 -23.93 -2.71 4.20
C ALA A 50 -24.18 -4.20 4.51
N THR A 51 -23.18 -4.88 5.08
CA THR A 51 -23.28 -6.28 5.56
C THR A 51 -24.17 -6.43 6.80
N GLY A 52 -24.64 -5.33 7.39
CA GLY A 52 -25.42 -5.32 8.64
C GLY A 52 -24.58 -5.30 9.91
N GLN A 53 -23.26 -5.55 9.81
CA GLN A 53 -22.35 -5.47 10.95
C GLN A 53 -22.16 -4.02 11.41
N ARG A 54 -21.96 -3.82 12.72
CA ARG A 54 -21.61 -2.52 13.30
C ARG A 54 -20.14 -2.51 13.68
N ILE A 55 -19.41 -1.54 13.17
CA ILE A 55 -18.00 -1.29 13.52
C ILE A 55 -17.88 0.02 14.30
N ARG A 56 -16.91 0.10 15.22
CA ARG A 56 -16.66 1.28 16.06
C ARG A 56 -15.24 1.76 15.88
N LEU A 57 -15.04 3.06 16.05
CA LEU A 57 -13.70 3.62 16.12
C LEU A 57 -13.07 3.25 17.47
N GLU A 58 -11.90 2.63 17.44
CA GLU A 58 -11.16 2.29 18.66
C GLU A 58 -10.85 3.55 19.45
N SER A 59 -11.10 3.51 20.76
CA SER A 59 -10.85 4.66 21.63
C SER A 59 -10.62 4.22 23.07
N LEU A 60 -9.89 5.07 23.81
CA LEU A 60 -9.64 4.91 25.24
C LEU A 60 -10.17 6.12 25.99
N ARG A 61 -10.53 5.88 27.25
CA ARG A 61 -10.76 6.98 28.20
C ARG A 61 -9.49 7.23 28.98
N GLU A 62 -8.88 8.38 28.75
CA GLU A 62 -7.70 8.86 29.46
C GLU A 62 -8.05 10.14 30.22
N CYS A 63 -7.94 10.10 31.55
CA CYS A 63 -8.21 11.26 32.43
C CYS A 63 -9.56 11.96 32.14
N GLY A 64 -10.62 11.17 31.90
CA GLY A 64 -11.96 11.68 31.60
C GLY A 64 -12.18 12.16 30.15
N LYS A 65 -11.15 12.14 29.31
CA LYS A 65 -11.22 12.47 27.88
C LYS A 65 -11.22 11.21 27.03
N LEU A 66 -11.88 11.27 25.88
CA LEU A 66 -11.82 10.18 24.90
C LEU A 66 -10.66 10.45 23.94
N THR A 67 -9.78 9.48 23.79
CA THR A 67 -8.62 9.53 22.89
C THR A 67 -8.68 8.37 21.91
N SER A 68 -8.09 8.58 20.74
CA SER A 68 -7.98 7.59 19.65
C SER A 68 -6.67 7.86 18.90
N SER A 69 -6.33 7.05 17.89
CA SER A 69 -5.12 7.24 17.09
C SER A 69 -5.49 7.42 15.61
N LEU A 70 -4.56 7.98 14.85
CA LEU A 70 -4.72 8.06 13.39
C LEU A 70 -4.72 6.65 12.76
N ALA A 71 -3.92 5.72 13.29
CA ALA A 71 -3.90 4.33 12.83
C ALA A 71 -5.22 3.59 13.13
N ALA A 72 -5.84 3.82 14.30
CA ALA A 72 -7.20 3.34 14.59
C ALA A 72 -8.23 3.89 13.61
N TYR A 73 -8.12 5.17 13.24
CA TYR A 73 -8.95 5.75 12.19
C TYR A 73 -8.76 5.04 10.84
N HIS A 74 -7.52 4.77 10.43
CA HIS A 74 -7.27 4.04 9.17
C HIS A 74 -7.84 2.63 9.18
N ARG A 75 -7.68 1.88 10.28
CA ARG A 75 -8.33 0.56 10.45
C ARG A 75 -9.85 0.67 10.34
N PHE A 76 -10.43 1.68 10.99
CA PHE A 76 -11.86 1.94 10.95
C PHE A 76 -12.36 2.29 9.55
N ILE A 77 -11.59 3.02 8.75
CA ILE A 77 -11.93 3.31 7.34
C ILE A 77 -11.76 2.06 6.47
N ALA A 78 -10.68 1.30 6.67
CA ALA A 78 -10.44 0.07 5.93
C ALA A 78 -11.57 -0.95 6.14
N ALA A 79 -12.05 -1.08 7.38
CA ALA A 79 -13.19 -1.95 7.72
C ALA A 79 -14.53 -1.52 7.09
N GLN A 80 -14.65 -0.27 6.61
CA GLN A 80 -15.84 0.19 5.88
C GLN A 80 -15.81 -0.17 4.40
N GLN A 81 -14.64 -0.42 3.85
CA GLN A 81 -14.51 -0.73 2.44
C GLN A 81 -14.89 -2.20 2.23
N PRO A 82 -15.77 -2.52 1.28
CA PRO A 82 -15.91 -3.89 0.84
C PRO A 82 -14.54 -4.32 0.32
N ILE A 83 -13.93 -5.31 0.97
CA ILE A 83 -12.77 -5.99 0.41
C ILE A 83 -13.33 -6.75 -0.79
N ALA A 84 -13.35 -6.09 -1.95
CA ALA A 84 -13.33 -6.85 -3.19
C ALA A 84 -12.09 -7.75 -3.08
N PRO A 85 -12.21 -9.08 -3.24
CA PRO A 85 -11.01 -9.89 -3.34
C PRO A 85 -10.15 -9.22 -4.39
N LEU A 86 -8.89 -8.89 -4.05
CA LEU A 86 -7.92 -8.56 -5.07
C LEU A 86 -7.91 -9.80 -5.98
N GLN A 87 -8.63 -9.73 -7.09
CA GLN A 87 -8.40 -10.68 -8.14
C GLN A 87 -6.93 -10.46 -8.48
N PRO A 88 -6.09 -11.50 -8.39
CA PRO A 88 -4.75 -11.37 -8.92
C PRO A 88 -4.91 -10.80 -10.32
N ILE A 89 -4.20 -9.71 -10.61
CA ILE A 89 -4.09 -9.20 -11.98
C ILE A 89 -3.34 -10.30 -12.72
N VAL A 90 -4.07 -11.32 -13.18
CA VAL A 90 -3.55 -12.30 -14.11
C VAL A 90 -3.22 -11.48 -15.33
N ALA A 91 -1.93 -11.28 -15.58
CA ALA A 91 -1.46 -10.67 -16.81
C ALA A 91 -2.21 -11.38 -17.95
N ALA A 92 -2.98 -10.61 -18.72
CA ALA A 92 -3.77 -11.18 -19.80
C ALA A 92 -2.83 -12.01 -20.68
N MET A 93 -3.24 -13.25 -20.97
CA MET A 93 -2.45 -14.17 -21.76
C MET A 93 -2.06 -13.46 -23.07
N PRO A 94 -0.77 -13.34 -23.43
CA PRO A 94 -0.36 -12.61 -24.62
C PRO A 94 -1.09 -13.13 -25.83
N THR A 95 -1.64 -12.21 -26.63
CA THR A 95 -2.34 -12.57 -27.87
C THR A 95 -1.36 -13.27 -28.83
N PRO A 96 -1.86 -14.07 -29.80
CA PRO A 96 -0.99 -14.78 -30.74
C PRO A 96 0.02 -13.85 -31.43
N SER A 97 -0.42 -12.64 -31.82
CA SER A 97 0.43 -11.63 -32.46
C SER A 97 1.51 -11.05 -31.54
N GLN A 98 1.22 -10.88 -30.25
CA GLN A 98 2.20 -10.41 -29.26
C GLN A 98 3.31 -11.45 -29.06
N ARG A 99 2.96 -12.75 -29.03
CA ARG A 99 3.94 -13.84 -28.92
C ARG A 99 4.87 -13.92 -30.13
N GLU A 100 4.34 -13.74 -31.33
CA GLU A 100 5.14 -13.74 -32.56
C GLU A 100 6.16 -12.61 -32.57
N ARG A 101 5.73 -11.40 -32.16
CA ARG A 101 6.61 -10.23 -32.09
C ARG A 101 7.70 -10.38 -31.04
N GLU A 102 7.36 -10.94 -29.87
CA GLU A 102 8.34 -11.25 -28.83
C GLU A 102 9.34 -12.32 -29.28
N LYS A 103 8.87 -13.36 -29.98
CA LYS A 103 9.74 -14.41 -30.55
C LYS A 103 10.70 -13.85 -31.60
N GLN A 104 10.23 -12.94 -32.46
CA GLN A 104 11.07 -12.26 -33.44
C GLN A 104 12.13 -11.39 -32.76
N LEU A 105 11.75 -10.60 -31.75
CA LEU A 105 12.67 -9.76 -30.99
C LEU A 105 13.72 -10.58 -30.24
N ALA A 106 13.32 -11.70 -29.63
CA ALA A 106 14.25 -12.60 -28.97
C ALA A 106 15.27 -13.19 -29.97
N ARG A 107 14.81 -13.53 -31.18
CA ARG A 107 15.67 -14.07 -32.23
C ARG A 107 16.67 -13.04 -32.76
N GLN A 108 16.20 -11.81 -33.01
CA GLN A 108 17.07 -10.70 -33.42
C GLN A 108 18.14 -10.37 -32.37
N LYS A 109 17.77 -10.40 -31.09
CA LYS A 109 18.73 -10.21 -29.98
C LYS A 109 19.75 -11.33 -29.93
N LEU A 110 19.34 -12.58 -30.10
CA LEU A 110 20.26 -13.72 -30.13
C LEU A 110 21.24 -13.61 -31.30
N ASP A 111 20.74 -13.32 -32.51
CA ASP A 111 21.59 -13.17 -33.70
C ASP A 111 22.58 -12.00 -33.55
N SER A 112 22.16 -10.90 -32.93
CA SER A 112 23.05 -9.76 -32.65
C SER A 112 24.15 -10.11 -31.65
N LEU A 113 23.86 -10.95 -30.65
CA LEU A 113 24.83 -11.42 -29.66
C LEU A 113 25.78 -12.48 -30.24
N LEU A 114 25.35 -13.24 -31.23
CA LEU A 114 26.17 -14.26 -31.89
C LEU A 114 27.03 -13.67 -33.02
N ASN A 115 26.64 -12.54 -33.60
CA ASN A 115 27.38 -11.88 -34.68
C ASN A 115 28.43 -10.88 -34.16
N ILE A 116 29.25 -11.28 -33.20
CA ILE A 116 30.39 -10.49 -32.72
C ILE A 116 31.53 -10.62 -33.76
N PRO A 117 31.99 -9.52 -34.40
CA PRO A 117 33.09 -9.60 -35.36
C PRO A 117 34.40 -9.92 -34.65
N SER A 118 34.96 -11.09 -34.94
CA SER A 118 36.30 -11.52 -34.51
C SER A 118 37.34 -10.50 -34.96
N HIS A 119 37.74 -9.58 -34.07
CA HIS A 119 38.82 -8.65 -34.33
C HIS A 119 40.13 -9.43 -34.32
N GLY A 120 40.69 -9.61 -35.52
CA GLY A 120 41.91 -10.36 -35.75
C GLY A 120 43.05 -9.91 -34.84
N HIS A 121 43.68 -10.89 -34.20
CA HIS A 121 44.98 -10.74 -33.57
C HIS A 121 46.00 -10.25 -34.61
N GLN A 122 46.32 -8.95 -34.60
CA GLN A 122 47.57 -8.46 -35.19
C GLN A 122 48.70 -8.81 -34.21
N THR A 123 49.50 -9.81 -34.57
CA THR A 123 50.74 -10.14 -33.88
C THR A 123 51.82 -9.12 -34.31
N PRO A 124 52.52 -8.43 -33.39
CA PRO A 124 53.65 -7.61 -33.77
C PRO A 124 54.88 -8.50 -33.96
N GLN A 125 55.33 -8.73 -35.20
CA GLN A 125 56.63 -9.34 -35.48
C GLN A 125 57.70 -8.26 -35.75
N SER A 126 58.67 -8.24 -34.83
CA SER A 126 60.12 -7.99 -35.01
C SER A 126 60.59 -6.80 -35.86
N ARG A 127 61.12 -5.77 -35.18
CA ARG A 127 62.22 -4.93 -35.70
C ARG A 127 63.54 -5.68 -35.49
N SER A 128 64.26 -5.91 -36.60
CA SER A 128 65.65 -6.34 -36.64
C SER A 128 66.39 -5.50 -37.69
N THR A 129 67.25 -4.59 -37.24
CA THR A 129 68.42 -3.94 -37.90
C THR A 129 68.91 -2.87 -36.89
N SER A 130 70.17 -2.75 -36.46
CA SER A 130 71.47 -3.30 -36.86
C SER A 130 72.38 -3.41 -35.62
#